data_AF-A0A952C9G5-F1
#
_entry.id   AF-A0A952C9G5-F1
#
_cell.length_a   1.000
_cell.length_b   1.000
_cell.length_c   1.000
_cell.angle_alpha   90.00
_cell.angle_beta   90.00
_cell.angle_gamma   90.00
#
_symmetry.space_group_name_H-M   'P 1'
#
loop_
_entity.id
_entity.type
_entity.pdbx_description
1 polymer ?
#
loop_
_entity_poly.entity_id
_entity_poly.type
_entity_poly.pdbx_seq_one_letter_code
_entity_poly.pdbx_strand_id
1 'polypeptide(L)'
;MKRKTFIRNGFMSSVAALSGVGLTATRATAQALPSKAFNMKFSPDFTIFPSAPKDPVDQLKWGYDQGFRAWECTWLRRMPVTEQERISVAMQKLGMEFGQFVGTMEPSAFKEVTFAGRNKEIRQEVLKDLRASVEVAKRMNTKFVHNVLGLLDPKLPVGFQMANAIELLKRVVEIYEPHGIVM
;
A
#
# COMPACT_ATOMS: atom_id res chain seq x y z
N MET A 1 7.26 -25.88 1.49
CA MET A 1 7.44 -25.63 2.94
C MET A 1 6.43 -26.46 3.74
N LYS A 2 6.91 -27.38 4.58
CA LYS A 2 6.08 -28.35 5.34
C LYS A 2 5.46 -27.67 6.57
N ARG A 3 4.34 -26.96 6.38
CA ARG A 3 3.58 -26.26 7.45
C ARG A 3 3.01 -27.16 8.57
N LYS A 4 3.09 -28.50 8.41
CA LYS A 4 2.47 -29.46 9.33
C LYS A 4 3.42 -30.06 10.38
N THR A 5 4.73 -29.83 10.27
CA THR A 5 5.70 -30.45 11.18
C THR A 5 5.93 -29.64 12.45
N PHE A 6 5.55 -28.36 12.48
CA PHE A 6 5.82 -27.47 13.61
C PHE A 6 4.79 -27.56 14.75
N ILE A 7 3.54 -27.93 14.45
CA ILE A 7 2.47 -28.01 15.47
C ILE A 7 2.55 -29.32 16.28
N ARG A 8 3.31 -30.34 15.82
CA ARG A 8 3.32 -31.67 16.45
C ARG A 8 4.24 -31.81 17.66
N ASN A 9 5.17 -30.87 17.90
CA ASN A 9 6.21 -31.04 18.93
C ASN A 9 6.07 -30.14 20.16
N GLY A 10 4.95 -29.40 20.32
CA GLY A 10 4.81 -28.40 21.40
C GLY A 10 3.89 -28.77 22.56
N PHE A 11 3.18 -29.90 22.54
CA PHE A 11 2.00 -30.09 23.42
C PHE A 11 2.10 -31.18 24.50
N MET A 12 3.29 -31.67 24.87
CA MET A 12 3.39 -32.69 25.92
C MET A 12 4.61 -32.54 26.83
N SER A 13 4.49 -31.68 27.84
CA SER A 13 5.21 -31.70 29.14
C SER A 13 4.51 -30.63 30.01
N SER A 14 3.83 -30.84 31.13
CA SER A 14 3.68 -31.96 32.05
C SER A 14 2.45 -31.64 32.91
N VAL A 15 1.48 -32.55 33.03
CA VAL A 15 0.46 -32.49 34.07
C VAL A 15 1.08 -33.06 35.35
N ALA A 16 1.30 -32.20 36.34
CA ALA A 16 1.51 -32.62 37.73
C ALA A 16 0.43 -31.95 38.57
N ALA A 17 -0.52 -32.75 39.04
CA ALA A 17 -1.59 -32.35 39.93
C ALA A 17 -1.01 -32.01 41.31
N LEU A 18 -1.35 -30.84 41.84
CA LEU A 18 -1.33 -30.55 43.27
C LEU A 18 -2.54 -29.65 43.61
N SER A 19 -3.28 -30.13 44.59
CA SER A 19 -4.50 -29.63 45.20
C SER A 19 -4.37 -28.22 45.80
N GLY A 20 -5.37 -27.38 45.54
CA GLY A 20 -5.93 -26.44 46.52
C GLY A 20 -5.09 -25.21 46.91
N VAL A 21 -5.07 -24.18 46.05
CA VAL A 21 -5.10 -22.75 46.42
C VAL A 21 -5.80 -22.01 45.27
N GLY A 22 -6.70 -21.08 45.57
CA GLY A 22 -7.44 -20.30 44.57
C GLY A 22 -6.50 -19.57 43.60
N LEU A 23 -6.37 -20.11 42.39
CA LEU A 23 -5.67 -19.46 41.30
C LEU A 23 -6.61 -18.44 40.67
N THR A 24 -6.53 -17.19 41.11
CA THR A 24 -6.89 -16.07 40.25
C THR A 24 -6.01 -16.15 39.01
N ALA A 25 -6.57 -16.69 37.93
CA ALA A 25 -5.96 -16.69 36.61
C ALA A 25 -5.85 -15.22 36.16
N THR A 26 -4.77 -14.56 36.58
CA THR A 26 -4.30 -13.38 35.89
C THR A 26 -4.03 -13.81 34.46
N ARG A 27 -4.89 -13.39 33.54
CA ARG A 27 -4.58 -13.42 32.11
C ARG A 27 -3.36 -12.52 31.97
N ALA A 28 -2.18 -13.11 32.07
CA ALA A 28 -0.98 -12.51 31.55
C ALA A 28 -1.28 -12.26 30.07
N THR A 29 -1.56 -11.01 29.73
CA THR A 29 -1.46 -10.58 28.35
C THR A 29 -0.03 -10.93 27.95
N ALA A 30 0.13 -11.97 27.14
CA ALA A 30 1.42 -12.29 26.57
C ALA A 30 1.88 -11.01 25.87
N GLN A 31 2.80 -10.31 26.50
CA GLN A 31 3.37 -9.10 25.94
C GLN A 31 4.07 -9.57 24.68
N ALA A 32 3.47 -9.24 23.53
CA ALA A 32 3.98 -9.67 22.25
C ALA A 32 5.43 -9.22 22.19
N LEU A 33 6.36 -10.18 22.11
CA LEU A 33 7.75 -9.86 21.88
C LEU A 33 7.82 -8.95 20.65
N PRO A 34 8.61 -7.86 20.68
CA PRO A 34 8.72 -6.95 19.56
C PRO A 34 9.03 -7.79 18.33
N SER A 35 8.15 -7.70 17.33
CA SER A 35 8.28 -8.57 16.17
C SER A 35 9.60 -8.21 15.47
N LYS A 36 10.34 -9.24 15.07
CA LYS A 36 11.52 -9.00 14.23
C LYS A 36 11.04 -8.35 12.94
N ALA A 37 11.74 -7.29 12.52
CA ALA A 37 11.46 -6.64 11.24
C ALA A 37 11.45 -7.67 10.10
N PHE A 38 10.49 -7.54 9.19
CA PHE A 38 10.48 -8.35 7.98
C PHE A 38 11.71 -8.04 7.12
N ASN A 39 12.26 -9.07 6.47
CA ASN A 39 13.38 -8.89 5.54
C ASN A 39 12.97 -8.15 4.27
N MET A 40 11.67 -8.15 3.93
CA MET A 40 11.12 -7.43 2.77
C MET A 40 10.29 -6.23 3.22
N LYS A 41 10.27 -5.21 2.37
CA LYS A 41 9.46 -4.00 2.56
C LYS A 41 8.01 -4.25 2.14
N PHE A 42 7.30 -5.05 2.92
CA PHE A 42 5.85 -5.15 2.76
C PHE A 42 5.22 -3.79 3.08
N SER A 43 4.43 -3.26 2.13
CA SER A 43 3.68 -2.01 2.27
C SER A 43 2.18 -2.32 2.30
N PRO A 44 1.59 -2.61 3.46
CA PRO A 44 0.15 -2.73 3.56
C PRO A 44 -0.53 -1.36 3.42
N ASP A 45 -1.79 -1.36 3.02
CA ASP A 45 -2.66 -0.19 3.05
C ASP A 45 -3.32 -0.03 4.43
N PHE A 46 -3.65 1.21 4.81
CA PHE A 46 -4.33 1.53 6.08
C PHE A 46 -5.63 0.73 6.31
N THR A 47 -6.26 0.21 5.26
CA THR A 47 -7.52 -0.55 5.35
C THR A 47 -7.36 -2.05 5.60
N ILE A 48 -6.16 -2.62 5.45
CA ILE A 48 -5.98 -4.09 5.44
C ILE A 48 -6.12 -4.74 6.82
N PHE A 49 -5.83 -4.02 7.90
CA PHE A 49 -5.80 -4.59 9.25
C PHE A 49 -6.96 -4.08 10.11
N PRO A 50 -8.01 -4.90 10.37
CA PRO A 50 -9.15 -4.48 11.17
C PRO A 50 -8.80 -4.13 12.62
N SER A 51 -7.78 -4.81 13.18
CA SER A 51 -7.30 -4.66 14.56
C SER A 51 -6.33 -3.51 14.77
N ALA A 52 -5.86 -2.87 13.69
CA ALA A 52 -4.95 -1.74 13.78
C ALA A 52 -5.66 -0.46 14.28
N PRO A 53 -4.91 0.49 14.87
CA PRO A 53 -5.42 1.82 15.19
C PRO A 53 -6.06 2.49 13.95
N LYS A 54 -7.05 3.35 14.19
CA LYS A 54 -7.75 4.06 13.09
C LYS A 54 -7.05 5.33 12.63
N ASP A 55 -6.28 5.97 13.52
CA ASP A 55 -5.45 7.11 13.14
C ASP A 55 -4.26 6.63 12.29
N PRO A 56 -4.03 7.19 11.09
CA PRO A 56 -2.92 6.77 10.22
C PRO A 56 -1.54 6.81 10.89
N VAL A 57 -1.23 7.82 11.70
CA VAL A 57 0.08 7.92 12.35
C VAL A 57 0.25 6.87 13.44
N ASP A 58 -0.79 6.60 14.21
CA ASP A 58 -0.73 5.53 15.20
C ASP A 58 -0.72 4.14 14.55
N GLN A 59 -1.37 3.98 13.40
CA GLN A 59 -1.29 2.76 12.60
C GLN A 59 0.11 2.53 12.03
N LEU A 60 0.83 3.57 11.62
CA LEU A 60 2.23 3.47 11.21
C LEU A 60 3.15 3.01 12.35
N LYS A 61 3.00 3.59 13.55
CA LYS A 61 3.75 3.16 14.74
C LYS A 61 3.47 1.70 15.09
N TRP A 62 2.18 1.34 15.11
CA TRP A 62 1.76 -0.04 15.31
C TRP A 62 2.37 -0.97 14.26
N GLY A 63 2.33 -0.59 12.98
CA GLY A 63 2.93 -1.35 11.88
C GLY A 63 4.44 -1.52 12.04
N TYR A 64 5.14 -0.48 12.48
CA TYR A 64 6.57 -0.53 12.78
C TYR A 64 6.90 -1.58 13.86
N ASP A 65 6.09 -1.63 14.92
CA ASP A 65 6.20 -2.61 16.01
C ASP A 65 5.85 -4.04 15.55
N GLN A 66 4.96 -4.17 14.57
CA GLN A 66 4.66 -5.42 13.84
C GLN A 66 5.70 -5.77 12.77
N GLY A 67 6.80 -5.02 12.67
CA GLY A 67 7.96 -5.39 11.88
C GLY A 67 7.91 -4.87 10.44
N PHE A 68 6.89 -4.09 10.08
CA PHE A 68 6.82 -3.42 8.79
C PHE A 68 7.82 -2.27 8.71
N ARG A 69 8.36 -2.05 7.51
CA ARG A 69 9.29 -0.94 7.20
C ARG A 69 8.86 -0.12 6.00
N ALA A 70 7.69 -0.43 5.44
CA ALA A 70 7.04 0.37 4.43
C ALA A 70 5.53 0.41 4.67
N TRP A 71 4.85 1.38 4.06
CA TRP A 71 3.39 1.50 4.09
C TRP A 71 2.90 2.18 2.81
N GLU A 72 1.69 1.86 2.37
CA GLU A 72 1.11 2.47 1.17
C GLU A 72 -0.29 3.05 1.45
N CYS A 73 -0.77 3.85 0.51
CA CYS A 73 -2.14 4.35 0.57
C CYS A 73 -2.71 4.48 -0.84
N THR A 74 -3.57 3.55 -1.21
CA THR A 74 -4.22 3.51 -2.53
C THR A 74 -4.95 4.82 -2.80
N TRP A 75 -5.68 5.32 -1.79
CA TRP A 75 -6.55 6.49 -1.92
C TRP A 75 -5.91 7.80 -1.45
N LEU A 76 -4.58 7.88 -1.39
CA LEU A 76 -3.86 9.03 -0.83
C LEU A 76 -4.27 10.37 -1.42
N ARG A 77 -4.47 10.46 -2.75
CA ARG A 77 -4.83 11.74 -3.41
C ARG A 77 -6.19 12.29 -2.99
N ARG A 78 -7.06 11.46 -2.40
CA ARG A 78 -8.37 11.89 -1.86
C ARG A 78 -8.26 12.47 -0.44
N MET A 79 -7.12 12.30 0.21
CA MET A 79 -6.87 12.88 1.53
C MET A 79 -6.49 14.37 1.39
N PRO A 80 -6.86 15.22 2.37
CA PRO A 80 -6.35 16.58 2.45
C PRO A 80 -4.82 16.62 2.42
N VAL A 81 -4.24 17.65 1.81
CA VAL A 81 -2.78 17.82 1.74
C VAL A 81 -2.13 17.78 3.12
N THR A 82 -2.75 18.40 4.12
CA THR A 82 -2.29 18.42 5.51
C THR A 82 -2.19 17.02 6.11
N GLU A 83 -3.09 16.11 5.74
CA GLU A 83 -3.07 14.73 6.23
C GLU A 83 -1.98 13.91 5.53
N GLN A 84 -1.77 14.14 4.23
CA GLN A 84 -0.66 13.53 3.49
C GLN A 84 0.70 13.95 4.09
N GLU A 85 0.87 15.24 4.41
CA GLU A 85 2.07 15.77 5.07
C GLU A 85 2.26 15.15 6.46
N ARG A 86 1.18 15.03 7.24
CA ARG A 86 1.21 14.39 8.57
C ARG A 86 1.70 12.95 8.50
N ILE A 87 1.20 12.18 7.53
CA ILE A 87 1.62 10.80 7.27
C ILE A 87 3.10 10.78 6.83
N SER A 88 3.48 11.60 5.86
CA SER A 88 4.87 11.66 5.36
C SER A 88 5.88 11.96 6.48
N VAL A 89 5.60 12.95 7.32
CA VAL A 89 6.45 13.31 8.47
C VAL A 89 6.57 12.15 9.45
N ALA A 90 5.48 11.45 9.75
CA ALA A 90 5.51 10.30 10.65
C ALA A 90 6.35 9.14 10.08
N MET A 91 6.21 8.85 8.78
CA MET A 91 7.01 7.81 8.13
C MET A 91 8.49 8.12 8.13
N GLN A 92 8.87 9.37 7.82
CA GLN A 92 10.26 9.82 7.87
C GLN A 92 10.84 9.71 9.29
N LYS A 93 10.08 10.11 10.32
CA LYS A 93 10.49 9.97 11.73
C LYS A 93 10.70 8.52 12.15
N LEU A 94 9.91 7.60 11.61
CA LEU A 94 10.03 6.15 11.87
C LEU A 94 11.09 5.48 10.99
N GLY A 95 11.67 6.18 10.01
CA GLY A 95 12.56 5.58 9.02
C GLY A 95 11.85 4.56 8.12
N MET A 96 10.55 4.73 7.90
CA MET A 96 9.75 3.89 7.01
C MET A 96 9.70 4.46 5.60
N GLU A 97 9.62 3.59 4.60
CA GLU A 97 9.44 3.99 3.21
C GLU A 97 7.96 4.06 2.84
N PHE A 98 7.56 5.14 2.18
CA PHE A 98 6.26 5.15 1.53
C PHE A 98 6.34 4.28 0.27
N GLY A 99 5.45 3.29 0.19
CA GLY A 99 5.29 2.42 -0.97
C GLY A 99 4.66 3.20 -2.12
N GLN A 100 3.50 2.76 -2.57
CA GLN A 100 2.80 3.37 -3.71
C GLN A 100 1.51 4.10 -3.32
N PHE A 101 1.04 4.92 -4.24
CA PHE A 101 -0.33 5.41 -4.27
C PHE A 101 -0.81 5.38 -5.73
N VAL A 102 -2.12 5.44 -5.94
CA VAL A 102 -2.66 5.47 -7.31
C VAL A 102 -2.53 6.89 -7.89
N GLY A 103 -1.86 7.02 -9.04
CA GLY A 103 -1.67 8.30 -9.74
C GLY A 103 -2.83 8.69 -10.64
N THR A 104 -3.57 7.72 -11.17
CA THR A 104 -4.64 7.92 -12.18
C THR A 104 -6.03 7.70 -11.56
N MET A 105 -6.45 8.58 -10.66
CA MET A 105 -7.57 8.30 -9.75
C MET A 105 -8.92 8.84 -10.21
N GLU A 106 -8.96 9.99 -10.90
CA GLU A 106 -10.23 10.68 -11.14
C GLU A 106 -10.31 11.30 -12.54
N PRO A 107 -11.50 11.33 -13.17
CA PRO A 107 -12.75 10.70 -12.74
C PRO A 107 -12.96 9.28 -13.34
N SER A 108 -11.98 8.76 -14.07
CA SER A 108 -12.26 7.96 -15.26
C SER A 108 -11.70 6.54 -15.26
N ALA A 109 -10.79 6.17 -14.35
CA ALA A 109 -10.15 4.85 -14.41
C ALA A 109 -11.16 3.69 -14.44
N PHE A 110 -12.24 3.74 -13.66
CA PHE A 110 -13.22 2.64 -13.61
C PHE A 110 -14.51 2.89 -14.42
N LYS A 111 -14.60 4.00 -15.13
CA LYS A 111 -15.83 4.41 -15.85
C LYS A 111 -15.60 4.64 -17.32
N GLU A 112 -14.37 4.99 -17.71
CA GLU A 112 -14.02 5.35 -19.06
C GLU A 112 -12.95 4.42 -19.62
N VAL A 113 -12.97 4.32 -20.95
CA VAL A 113 -11.88 3.74 -21.71
C VAL A 113 -10.75 4.77 -21.77
N THR A 114 -9.73 4.60 -20.94
CA THR A 114 -8.60 5.53 -20.83
C THR A 114 -7.42 5.07 -21.70
N PHE A 115 -6.59 4.15 -21.21
CA PHE A 115 -5.38 3.71 -21.91
C PHE A 115 -5.69 2.85 -23.15
N ALA A 116 -6.75 2.03 -23.10
CA ALA A 116 -7.18 1.20 -24.22
C ALA A 116 -7.71 2.01 -25.43
N GLY A 117 -8.16 3.24 -25.19
CA GLY A 117 -8.79 4.11 -26.19
C GLY A 117 -7.86 5.20 -26.73
N ARG A 118 -8.35 6.00 -27.68
CA ARG A 118 -7.61 7.12 -28.29
C ARG A 118 -8.30 8.49 -28.12
N ASN A 119 -9.32 8.57 -27.28
CA ASN A 119 -9.98 9.84 -27.00
C ASN A 119 -8.95 10.84 -26.45
N LYS A 120 -8.83 12.00 -27.10
CA LYS A 120 -7.75 12.95 -26.83
C LYS A 120 -7.97 13.64 -25.49
N GLU A 121 -9.20 14.00 -25.19
CA GLU A 121 -9.62 14.73 -24.00
C GLU A 121 -9.37 13.88 -22.75
N ILE A 122 -9.83 12.63 -22.75
CA ILE A 122 -9.59 11.65 -21.67
C ILE A 122 -8.09 11.43 -21.46
N ARG A 123 -7.31 11.32 -22.54
CA ARG A 123 -5.84 11.18 -22.42
C ARG A 123 -5.19 12.41 -21.79
N GLN A 124 -5.67 13.62 -22.10
CA GLN A 124 -5.15 14.84 -21.45
C GLN A 124 -5.51 14.88 -19.95
N GLU A 125 -6.69 14.42 -19.57
CA GLU A 125 -7.06 14.29 -18.16
C GLU A 125 -6.14 13.32 -17.40
N VAL A 126 -5.87 12.15 -17.99
CA VAL A 126 -4.91 11.18 -17.43
C VAL A 126 -3.53 11.84 -17.26
N LEU A 127 -3.03 12.53 -18.28
CA LEU A 127 -1.73 13.21 -18.24
C LEU A 127 -1.69 14.36 -17.21
N LYS A 128 -2.81 15.03 -16.97
CA LYS A 128 -2.95 16.04 -15.90
C LYS A 128 -2.87 15.39 -14.51
N ASP A 129 -3.54 14.25 -14.34
CA ASP A 129 -3.52 13.48 -13.09
C ASP A 129 -2.12 12.97 -12.74
N LEU A 130 -1.38 12.49 -13.75
CA LEU A 130 0.01 12.05 -13.59
C LEU A 130 0.93 13.21 -13.20
N ARG A 131 0.76 14.40 -13.79
CA ARG A 131 1.50 15.62 -13.38
C ARG A 131 1.20 16.01 -11.94
N ALA A 132 -0.06 15.96 -11.52
CA ALA A 132 -0.43 16.23 -10.13
C ALA A 132 0.19 15.19 -9.17
N SER A 133 0.32 13.94 -9.62
CA SER A 133 0.91 12.85 -8.83
C SER A 133 2.41 13.03 -8.59
N VAL A 134 3.14 13.74 -9.46
CA VAL A 134 4.54 14.11 -9.20
C VAL A 134 4.67 14.91 -7.90
N GLU A 135 3.78 15.87 -7.65
CA GLU A 135 3.81 16.68 -6.43
C GLU A 135 3.45 15.87 -5.18
N VAL A 136 2.54 14.91 -5.32
CA VAL A 136 2.21 13.97 -4.24
C VAL A 136 3.40 13.05 -3.95
N ALA A 137 4.07 12.52 -4.97
CA ALA A 137 5.24 11.66 -4.81
C ALA A 137 6.38 12.38 -4.07
N LYS A 138 6.65 13.65 -4.44
CA LYS A 138 7.60 14.52 -3.72
C LYS A 138 7.23 14.69 -2.26
N ARG A 139 5.95 15.02 -1.98
CA ARG A 139 5.44 15.20 -0.61
C ARG A 139 5.61 13.95 0.25
N MET A 140 5.36 12.77 -0.32
CA MET A 140 5.48 11.50 0.38
C MET A 140 6.90 10.93 0.39
N ASN A 141 7.85 11.59 -0.28
CA ASN A 141 9.20 11.09 -0.48
C ASN A 141 9.22 9.65 -1.04
N THR A 142 8.37 9.38 -2.04
CA THR A 142 8.32 8.09 -2.75
C THR A 142 8.73 8.22 -4.21
N LYS A 143 9.20 7.12 -4.76
CA LYS A 143 9.44 6.94 -6.19
C LYS A 143 8.39 6.05 -6.85
N PHE A 144 7.45 5.46 -6.11
CA PHE A 144 6.51 4.49 -6.65
C PHE A 144 5.12 5.11 -6.82
N VAL A 145 4.61 5.08 -8.05
CA VAL A 145 3.25 5.54 -8.36
C VAL A 145 2.54 4.50 -9.21
N HIS A 146 1.47 3.92 -8.69
CA HIS A 146 0.66 2.94 -9.41
C HIS A 146 -0.27 3.65 -10.40
N ASN A 147 -0.28 3.21 -11.66
CA ASN A 147 -1.24 3.72 -12.66
C ASN A 147 -2.30 2.65 -13.01
N VAL A 148 -3.57 2.98 -12.77
CA VAL A 148 -4.72 2.15 -13.18
C VAL A 148 -5.05 2.48 -14.64
N LEU A 149 -4.91 1.48 -15.53
CA LEU A 149 -5.06 1.67 -16.97
C LEU A 149 -6.50 1.77 -17.47
N GLY A 150 -7.45 1.54 -16.57
CA GLY A 150 -8.89 1.68 -16.77
C GLY A 150 -9.58 0.60 -17.59
N LEU A 151 -10.71 0.96 -18.22
CA LEU A 151 -11.57 -0.01 -18.90
C LEU A 151 -11.02 -0.44 -20.26
N LEU A 152 -11.34 -1.69 -20.64
CA LEU A 152 -11.18 -2.16 -22.02
C LEU A 152 -12.18 -1.45 -22.94
N ASP A 153 -11.79 -1.29 -24.21
CA ASP A 153 -12.67 -0.80 -25.27
C ASP A 153 -13.36 -1.96 -26.00
N PRO A 154 -14.67 -2.21 -25.81
CA PRO A 154 -15.36 -3.29 -26.50
C PRO A 154 -15.43 -3.09 -28.02
N LYS A 155 -15.14 -1.89 -28.53
CA LYS A 155 -15.16 -1.57 -29.96
C LYS A 155 -13.83 -1.87 -30.67
N LEU A 156 -12.77 -2.20 -29.93
CA LEU A 156 -11.43 -2.39 -30.47
C LEU A 156 -10.90 -3.80 -30.22
N PRO A 157 -10.25 -4.46 -31.20
CA PRO A 157 -9.49 -5.67 -30.94
C PRO A 157 -8.38 -5.42 -29.90
N VAL A 158 -8.08 -6.43 -29.07
CA VAL A 158 -7.12 -6.33 -27.95
C VAL A 158 -5.74 -5.83 -28.41
N GLY A 159 -5.28 -6.20 -29.61
CA GLY A 159 -4.00 -5.73 -30.15
C GLY A 159 -3.94 -4.19 -30.31
N PHE A 160 -5.03 -3.57 -30.76
CA PHE A 160 -5.11 -2.11 -30.87
C PHE A 160 -5.21 -1.45 -29.50
N GLN A 161 -5.93 -2.06 -28.56
CA GLN A 161 -6.00 -1.56 -27.18
C GLN A 161 -4.63 -1.58 -26.50
N MET A 162 -3.87 -2.65 -26.68
CA MET A 162 -2.51 -2.76 -26.17
C MET A 162 -1.59 -1.70 -26.80
N ALA A 163 -1.63 -1.53 -28.12
CA ALA A 163 -0.87 -0.49 -28.80
C ALA A 163 -1.23 0.91 -28.27
N ASN A 164 -2.52 1.19 -28.06
CA ASN A 164 -2.99 2.45 -27.49
C ASN A 164 -2.47 2.69 -26.08
N ALA A 165 -2.46 1.65 -25.24
CA ALA A 165 -1.97 1.72 -23.88
C ALA A 165 -0.47 1.97 -23.83
N ILE A 166 0.31 1.25 -24.64
CA ILE A 166 1.76 1.46 -24.78
C ILE A 166 2.07 2.90 -25.21
N GLU A 167 1.33 3.43 -26.19
CA GLU A 167 1.52 4.81 -26.66
C GLU A 167 1.23 5.86 -25.57
N LEU A 168 0.24 5.62 -24.71
CA LEU A 168 -0.01 6.52 -23.59
C LEU A 168 1.04 6.35 -22.49
N LEU A 169 1.47 5.12 -22.18
CA LEU A 169 2.52 4.81 -21.21
C LEU A 169 3.85 5.48 -21.55
N LYS A 170 4.23 5.55 -22.83
CA LYS A 170 5.41 6.33 -23.27
C LYS A 170 5.35 7.79 -22.81
N ARG A 171 4.18 8.42 -22.92
CA ARG A 171 3.96 9.80 -22.44
C ARG A 171 3.93 9.89 -20.92
N VAL A 172 3.55 8.82 -20.23
CA VAL A 172 3.67 8.75 -18.77
C VAL A 172 5.14 8.74 -18.36
N VAL A 173 5.99 7.98 -19.08
CA VAL A 173 7.44 7.94 -18.83
C VAL A 173 8.05 9.33 -18.96
N GLU A 174 7.69 10.09 -20.01
CA GLU A 174 8.16 11.48 -20.20
C GLU A 174 7.85 12.40 -19.00
N ILE A 175 6.79 12.11 -18.23
CA ILE A 175 6.44 12.88 -17.02
C ILE A 175 7.23 12.39 -15.80
N TYR A 176 7.38 11.07 -15.64
CA TYR A 176 7.92 10.46 -14.43
C TYR A 176 9.45 10.36 -14.42
N GLU A 177 10.07 10.12 -15.57
CA GLU A 177 11.51 9.92 -15.73
C GLU A 177 12.35 11.09 -15.19
N PRO A 178 12.03 12.37 -15.47
CA PRO A 178 12.80 13.51 -14.93
C PRO A 178 12.76 13.61 -13.39
N HIS A 179 11.82 12.92 -12.75
CA HIS A 179 11.64 12.91 -11.30
C HIS A 179 12.10 11.60 -10.65
N GLY A 180 12.64 10.65 -11.43
CA GLY A 180 13.05 9.34 -10.94
C GLY A 180 11.88 8.51 -10.38
N ILE A 181 10.66 8.78 -10.85
CA ILE A 181 9.46 8.05 -10.47
C ILE A 181 9.35 6.79 -11.35
N VAL A 182 9.01 5.68 -10.72
CA VAL A 182 8.74 4.37 -11.31
C VAL A 182 7.25 4.08 -11.22
N MET A 183 6.69 3.55 -12.31
CA MET A 183 5.30 3.11 -12.41
C MET A 183 5.17 1.59 -12.50
#